data_AF-A0A814DGK2-F1
#
_entry.id   AF-A0A814DGK2-F1
#
_cell.length_a   1.000
_cell.length_b   1.000
_cell.length_c   1.000
_cell.angle_alpha   90.00
_cell.angle_beta   90.00
_cell.angle_gamma   90.00
#
_symmetry.space_group_name_H-M   'P 1'
#
loop_
_entity.id
_entity.type
_entity.pdbx_description
1 polymer ?
#
loop_
_entity_poly.entity_id
_entity_poly.type
_entity_poly.pdbx_seq_one_letter_code
_entity_poly.pdbx_strand_id
1 'polypeptide(L)'
;MGYKDAIERASALFKSIPVEYFNGSNVDVNIGPDFLSVVYVCHLKNNDNETDWNMMYNYYKTAVAPQEQTRALVAISSTKNKERLNRLLNEGLESGPKKIKRQDFFAMMAYMSRHPIGREVAWTFYKNNFQKLINIFTLENRRLGTVINSITRSFQNESYLEEMNQLFSLYPNAGAGTSARKQAIDQVNMNIEWVRSREQSLLDALETLSRQ
;
A
#
# COMPACT_ATOMS: atom_id res chain seq x y z
N MET A 1 15.47 -15.94 14.54
CA MET A 1 16.39 -16.25 13.42
C MET A 1 15.67 -16.34 12.08
N GLY A 2 14.61 -17.14 11.89
CA GLY A 2 14.04 -17.42 10.56
C GLY A 2 13.42 -16.26 9.74
N TYR A 3 13.01 -15.14 10.34
CA TYR A 3 12.43 -14.02 9.57
C TYR A 3 13.48 -13.23 8.75
N LYS A 4 14.68 -13.04 9.31
CA LYS A 4 15.76 -12.31 8.64
C LYS A 4 16.30 -13.13 7.46
N ASP A 5 16.52 -14.42 7.68
CA ASP A 5 16.99 -15.36 6.65
C ASP A 5 16.00 -15.44 5.47
N ALA A 6 14.70 -15.40 5.74
CA ALA A 6 13.68 -15.37 4.69
C ALA A 6 13.72 -14.08 3.84
N ILE A 7 13.96 -12.93 4.46
CA ILE A 7 14.13 -11.64 3.75
C ILE A 7 15.38 -11.64 2.88
N GLU A 8 16.50 -12.14 3.43
CA GLU A 8 17.77 -12.23 2.70
C GLU A 8 17.64 -13.17 1.50
N ARG A 9 17.02 -14.34 1.68
CA ARG A 9 16.73 -15.27 0.58
C ARG A 9 15.83 -14.66 -0.49
N ALA A 10 14.73 -14.01 -0.10
CA ALA A 10 13.85 -13.34 -1.05
C ALA A 10 14.58 -12.23 -1.83
N SER A 11 15.48 -11.50 -1.17
CA SER A 11 16.30 -10.48 -1.81
C SER A 11 17.34 -11.08 -2.76
N ALA A 12 17.97 -12.19 -2.39
CA ALA A 12 18.89 -12.91 -3.27
C ALA A 12 18.16 -13.46 -4.50
N LEU A 13 16.96 -14.02 -4.34
CA LEU A 13 16.11 -14.45 -5.46
C LEU A 13 15.79 -13.29 -6.38
N PHE A 14 15.37 -12.13 -5.86
CA PHE A 14 15.13 -10.94 -6.69
C PHE A 14 16.36 -10.58 -7.52
N LYS A 15 17.54 -10.57 -6.90
CA LYS A 15 18.81 -10.24 -7.55
C LYS A 15 19.28 -11.28 -8.58
N SER A 16 18.79 -12.52 -8.48
CA SER A 16 19.07 -13.58 -9.45
C SER A 16 18.23 -13.48 -10.73
N ILE A 17 17.17 -12.66 -10.73
CA ILE A 17 16.33 -12.47 -11.91
C ILE A 17 17.11 -11.66 -12.96
N PRO A 18 17.23 -12.15 -14.20
CA PRO A 18 17.94 -11.42 -15.26
C PRO A 18 17.30 -10.06 -15.52
N VAL A 19 18.11 -9.02 -15.75
CA VAL A 19 17.60 -7.65 -15.98
C VAL A 19 16.72 -7.58 -17.23
N GLU A 20 17.01 -8.41 -18.22
CA GLU A 20 16.26 -8.55 -19.46
C GLU A 20 14.79 -8.94 -19.21
N TYR A 21 14.51 -9.69 -18.13
CA TYR A 21 13.15 -10.03 -17.72
C TYR A 21 12.31 -8.76 -17.45
N PHE A 22 12.89 -7.79 -16.74
CA PHE A 22 12.24 -6.51 -16.43
C PHE A 22 12.13 -5.58 -17.65
N ASN A 23 12.78 -5.92 -18.76
CA ASN A 23 12.65 -5.22 -20.04
C ASN A 23 11.65 -5.91 -20.98
N GLY A 24 11.00 -6.99 -20.54
CA GLY A 24 10.00 -7.73 -21.32
C GLY A 24 10.59 -8.82 -22.23
N SER A 25 11.87 -9.15 -22.08
CA SER A 25 12.46 -10.29 -22.78
C SER A 25 11.92 -11.60 -22.22
N ASN A 26 11.68 -12.58 -23.10
CA ASN A 26 11.30 -13.92 -22.71
C ASN A 26 12.54 -14.70 -22.24
N VAL A 27 12.94 -14.46 -20.99
CA VAL A 27 14.06 -15.14 -20.32
C VAL A 27 13.53 -16.02 -19.21
N ASP A 28 14.20 -17.16 -19.00
CA ASP A 28 13.80 -18.10 -17.97
C ASP A 28 14.07 -17.51 -16.58
N VAL A 29 13.08 -17.61 -15.70
CA VAL A 29 13.16 -17.18 -14.31
C VAL A 29 12.90 -18.39 -13.45
N ASN A 30 13.94 -18.85 -12.74
CA ASN A 30 13.88 -20.02 -11.85
C ASN A 30 13.18 -19.70 -10.51
N ILE A 31 12.01 -19.06 -10.59
CA ILE A 31 11.15 -18.71 -9.46
C ILE A 31 9.72 -19.00 -9.90
N GLY A 32 9.00 -19.83 -9.14
CA GLY A 32 7.61 -20.13 -9.44
C GLY A 32 6.76 -18.84 -9.53
N PRO A 33 5.84 -18.72 -10.51
CA PRO A 33 5.05 -17.50 -10.72
C PRO A 33 4.32 -17.00 -9.46
N ASP A 34 3.88 -17.91 -8.59
CA ASP A 34 3.18 -17.58 -7.35
C ASP A 34 4.09 -16.91 -6.30
N PHE A 35 5.41 -17.11 -6.39
CA PHE A 35 6.38 -16.53 -5.48
C PHE A 35 6.92 -15.17 -5.96
N LEU A 36 6.80 -14.84 -7.25
CA LEU A 36 7.34 -13.59 -7.81
C LEU A 36 6.84 -12.36 -7.08
N SER A 37 5.54 -12.30 -6.77
CA SER A 37 4.99 -11.15 -6.04
C SER A 37 5.58 -11.02 -4.64
N VAL A 38 5.84 -12.13 -3.95
CA VAL A 38 6.44 -12.13 -2.61
C VAL A 38 7.90 -11.71 -2.70
N VAL A 39 8.64 -12.21 -3.68
CA VAL A 39 10.04 -11.86 -3.94
C VAL A 39 10.18 -10.35 -4.21
N TYR A 40 9.39 -9.80 -5.11
CA TYR A 40 9.44 -8.37 -5.45
C TYR A 40 9.12 -7.48 -4.25
N VAL A 41 8.01 -7.77 -3.56
CA VAL A 41 7.57 -6.99 -2.40
C VAL A 41 8.58 -7.09 -1.26
N CYS A 42 9.05 -8.29 -0.95
CA CYS A 42 9.98 -8.50 0.16
C CYS A 42 11.30 -7.78 -0.10
N HIS A 43 11.81 -7.83 -1.34
CA HIS A 43 13.03 -7.11 -1.71
C HIS A 43 12.86 -5.59 -1.59
N LEU A 44 11.87 -4.99 -2.28
CA LEU A 44 11.69 -3.53 -2.32
C LEU A 44 11.21 -2.90 -1.00
N LYS A 45 10.54 -3.69 -0.14
CA LYS A 45 10.12 -3.24 1.19
C LYS A 45 11.28 -3.20 2.19
N ASN A 46 12.28 -4.06 2.02
CA ASN A 46 13.36 -4.24 3.00
C ASN A 46 14.71 -3.68 2.54
N ASN A 47 14.86 -3.34 1.26
CA ASN A 47 16.07 -2.71 0.73
C ASN A 47 15.72 -1.34 0.14
N ASP A 48 16.32 -0.28 0.66
CA ASP A 48 16.21 1.06 0.07
C ASP A 48 17.25 1.22 -1.05
N ASN A 49 17.00 0.58 -2.19
CA ASN A 49 17.83 0.68 -3.38
C ASN A 49 17.07 1.38 -4.50
N GLU A 50 17.59 2.54 -4.92
CA GLU A 50 16.93 3.34 -5.95
C GLU A 50 16.94 2.67 -7.33
N THR A 51 18.05 2.02 -7.69
CA THR A 51 18.19 1.32 -8.99
C THR A 51 17.16 0.21 -9.12
N ASP A 52 17.00 -0.64 -8.10
CA ASP A 52 16.04 -1.74 -8.11
C ASP A 52 14.59 -1.24 -8.15
N TRP A 53 14.30 -0.19 -7.37
CA TRP A 53 12.97 0.40 -7.38
C TRP A 53 12.65 1.04 -8.73
N ASN A 54 13.58 1.79 -9.32
CA ASN A 54 13.41 2.40 -10.65
C ASN A 54 13.27 1.34 -11.75
N MET A 55 14.01 0.23 -11.65
CA MET A 55 13.85 -0.92 -12.56
C MET A 55 12.44 -1.50 -12.48
N MET A 56 11.93 -1.78 -11.27
CA MET A 56 10.57 -2.30 -11.09
C MET A 56 9.50 -1.28 -11.50
N TYR A 57 9.73 0.01 -11.25
CA TYR A 57 8.84 1.08 -11.70
C TYR A 57 8.79 1.19 -13.22
N ASN A 58 9.92 1.01 -13.90
CA ASN A 58 9.97 0.91 -15.36
C ASN A 58 9.23 -0.33 -15.85
N TYR A 59 9.44 -1.49 -15.21
CA TYR A 59 8.74 -2.72 -15.53
C TYR A 59 7.23 -2.59 -15.40
N TYR A 60 6.72 -1.95 -14.35
CA TYR A 60 5.29 -1.64 -14.22
C TYR A 60 4.72 -0.90 -15.45
N LYS A 61 5.49 0.05 -16.01
CA LYS A 61 5.05 0.84 -17.17
C LYS A 61 5.11 0.06 -18.49
N THR A 62 6.09 -0.83 -18.63
CA THR A 62 6.38 -1.51 -19.90
C THR A 62 5.83 -2.93 -19.99
N ALA A 63 5.48 -3.56 -18.85
CA ALA A 63 4.95 -4.91 -18.81
C ALA A 63 3.68 -5.05 -19.66
N VAL A 64 3.71 -6.03 -20.57
CA VAL A 64 2.60 -6.36 -21.49
C VAL A 64 1.50 -7.14 -20.76
N ALA A 65 1.89 -8.08 -19.89
CA ALA A 65 0.94 -8.90 -19.14
C ALA A 65 0.32 -8.10 -17.98
N PRO A 66 -1.02 -7.99 -17.88
CA PRO A 66 -1.68 -7.27 -16.78
C PRO A 66 -1.34 -7.79 -15.38
N GLN A 67 -1.08 -9.09 -15.26
CA GLN A 67 -0.67 -9.71 -14.00
C GLN A 67 0.71 -9.23 -13.55
N GLU A 68 1.68 -9.15 -14.46
CA GLU A 68 3.02 -8.62 -14.16
C GLU A 68 2.98 -7.14 -13.81
N GLN A 69 2.19 -6.34 -14.54
CA GLN A 69 1.95 -4.95 -14.19
C GLN A 69 1.37 -4.81 -12.78
N THR A 70 0.42 -5.66 -12.41
CA THR A 70 -0.16 -5.66 -11.05
C THR A 70 0.90 -6.06 -10.00
N ARG A 71 1.70 -7.10 -10.24
CA ARG A 71 2.80 -7.52 -9.35
C ARG A 71 3.80 -6.39 -9.13
N ALA A 72 4.22 -5.74 -10.22
CA ALA A 72 5.14 -4.60 -10.18
C ALA A 72 4.54 -3.42 -9.41
N LEU A 73 3.26 -3.09 -9.63
CA LEU A 73 2.55 -2.03 -8.92
C LEU A 73 2.52 -2.28 -7.41
N VAL A 74 2.20 -3.51 -6.99
CA VAL A 74 2.20 -3.91 -5.57
C VAL A 74 3.62 -3.76 -4.99
N ALA A 75 4.64 -4.17 -5.73
CA ALA A 75 6.03 -4.12 -5.30
C ALA A 75 6.54 -2.69 -5.11
N ILE A 76 6.39 -1.81 -6.11
CA ILE A 76 6.84 -0.40 -6.00
C ILE A 76 6.11 0.36 -4.89
N SER A 77 4.85 0.01 -4.63
CA SER A 77 4.03 0.61 -3.56
C SER A 77 4.42 0.13 -2.16
N SER A 78 5.22 -0.94 -2.05
CA SER A 78 5.60 -1.54 -0.76
C SER A 78 6.85 -0.95 -0.13
N THR A 79 7.54 -0.04 -0.84
CA THR A 79 8.77 0.60 -0.36
C THR A 79 8.51 1.40 0.92
N LYS A 80 9.50 1.42 1.82
CA LYS A 80 9.47 2.25 3.03
C LYS A 80 9.97 3.67 2.79
N ASN A 81 10.47 3.98 1.60
CA ASN A 81 10.97 5.31 1.25
C ASN A 81 9.80 6.28 1.00
N LYS A 82 9.59 7.25 1.91
CA LYS A 82 8.47 8.20 1.87
C LYS A 82 8.49 9.08 0.61
N GLU A 83 9.66 9.45 0.09
CA GLU A 83 9.78 10.28 -1.11
C GLU A 83 9.26 9.54 -2.35
N ARG A 84 9.62 8.27 -2.51
CA ARG A 84 9.14 7.43 -3.62
C ARG A 84 7.63 7.21 -3.54
N LEU A 85 7.07 6.97 -2.35
CA LEU A 85 5.62 6.85 -2.18
C LEU A 85 4.89 8.15 -2.54
N ASN A 86 5.40 9.31 -2.11
CA ASN A 86 4.84 10.61 -2.47
C ASN A 86 4.94 10.88 -3.98
N ARG A 87 6.06 10.50 -4.62
CA ARG A 87 6.22 10.57 -6.07
C ARG A 87 5.12 9.78 -6.79
N LEU A 88 4.86 8.54 -6.37
CA LEU A 88 3.80 7.71 -6.95
C LEU A 88 2.41 8.36 -6.83
N LEU A 89 2.11 8.95 -5.67
CA LEU A 89 0.84 9.63 -5.41
C LEU A 89 0.67 10.89 -6.29
N ASN A 90 1.70 11.73 -6.39
CA ASN A 90 1.67 12.94 -7.20
C ASN A 90 1.51 12.61 -8.70
N GLU A 91 2.29 11.65 -9.20
CA GLU A 91 2.21 11.22 -10.60
C GLU A 91 0.82 10.68 -10.97
N GLY A 92 0.16 9.97 -10.04
CA GLY A 92 -1.19 9.45 -10.23
C GLY A 92 -2.26 10.52 -10.41
N LEU A 93 -2.09 11.70 -9.81
CA LEU A 93 -3.00 12.84 -10.01
C LEU A 93 -2.77 13.51 -11.37
N GLU A 94 -1.52 13.63 -11.80
CA GLU A 94 -1.15 14.35 -13.03
C GLU A 94 -1.49 13.59 -14.30
N SER A 95 -1.54 12.25 -14.26
CA SER A 95 -1.95 11.33 -15.36
C SER A 95 -1.31 11.59 -16.73
N GLY A 96 -0.49 10.66 -17.19
CA GLY A 96 0.11 10.68 -18.52
C GLY A 96 0.70 9.33 -18.91
N PRO A 97 1.12 9.13 -20.18
CA PRO A 97 1.55 7.82 -20.70
C PRO A 97 2.80 7.25 -20.01
N LYS A 98 3.53 8.07 -19.25
CA LYS A 98 4.75 7.69 -18.52
C LYS A 98 4.59 7.71 -16.99
N LYS A 99 3.36 7.83 -16.47
CA LYS A 99 3.03 7.98 -15.05
C LYS A 99 2.15 6.82 -14.58
N ILE A 100 1.84 6.78 -13.28
CA ILE A 100 0.81 5.88 -12.74
C ILE A 100 -0.51 6.05 -13.51
N LYS A 101 -1.05 4.94 -14.01
CA LYS A 101 -2.31 4.94 -14.75
C LYS A 101 -3.45 5.37 -13.80
N ARG A 102 -4.35 6.21 -14.31
CA ARG A 102 -5.47 6.74 -13.51
C ARG A 102 -6.34 5.65 -12.89
N GLN A 103 -6.54 4.53 -13.59
CA GLN A 103 -7.28 3.38 -13.08
C GLN A 103 -6.58 2.67 -11.91
N ASP A 104 -5.25 2.67 -11.89
CA ASP A 104 -4.45 1.94 -10.90
C ASP A 104 -4.23 2.75 -9.62
N PHE A 105 -4.48 4.06 -9.66
CA PHE A 105 -4.22 5.00 -8.58
C PHE A 105 -4.75 4.56 -7.22
N PHE A 106 -6.04 4.21 -7.13
CA PHE A 106 -6.65 3.81 -5.85
C PHE A 106 -6.19 2.41 -5.39
N ALA A 107 -5.89 1.50 -6.32
CA ALA A 107 -5.31 0.20 -5.97
C ALA A 107 -3.91 0.37 -5.38
N MET A 108 -3.10 1.23 -5.99
CA MET A 108 -1.77 1.62 -5.50
C MET A 108 -1.84 2.23 -4.08
N MET A 109 -2.78 3.17 -3.84
CA MET A 109 -3.02 3.73 -2.49
C MET A 109 -3.37 2.62 -1.47
N ALA A 110 -4.24 1.68 -1.86
CA ALA A 110 -4.59 0.56 -1.01
C ALA A 110 -3.40 -0.37 -0.74
N TYR A 111 -2.53 -0.60 -1.73
CA TYR A 111 -1.33 -1.43 -1.58
C TYR A 111 -0.29 -0.81 -0.65
N MET A 112 0.03 0.47 -0.81
CA MET A 112 0.99 1.14 0.10
C MET A 112 0.46 1.21 1.55
N SER A 113 -0.87 1.29 1.72
CA SER A 113 -1.48 1.34 3.05
C SER A 113 -1.37 0.04 3.85
N ARG A 114 -0.84 -1.04 3.26
CA ARG A 114 -0.65 -2.34 3.93
C ARG A 114 0.50 -2.37 4.92
N HIS A 115 1.31 -1.32 5.02
CA HIS A 115 2.37 -1.20 6.03
C HIS A 115 2.37 0.18 6.71
N PRO A 116 2.89 0.30 7.94
CA PRO A 116 2.72 1.51 8.75
C PRO A 116 3.16 2.81 8.08
N ILE A 117 4.36 2.82 7.47
CA ILE A 117 4.90 4.00 6.78
C ILE A 117 4.04 4.40 5.58
N GLY A 118 3.66 3.45 4.72
CA GLY A 118 2.88 3.74 3.53
C GLY A 118 1.44 4.13 3.86
N ARG A 119 0.88 3.58 4.93
CA ARG A 119 -0.43 3.99 5.49
C ARG A 119 -0.41 5.45 5.94
N GLU A 120 0.61 5.87 6.68
CA GLU A 120 0.76 7.26 7.13
C GLU A 120 0.86 8.22 5.94
N VAL A 121 1.67 7.87 4.93
CA VAL A 121 1.83 8.65 3.69
C VAL A 121 0.50 8.73 2.92
N ALA A 122 -0.18 7.59 2.71
CA ALA A 122 -1.45 7.53 1.99
C ALA A 122 -2.55 8.34 2.69
N TRP A 123 -2.66 8.22 4.02
CA TRP A 123 -3.66 8.95 4.79
C TRP A 123 -3.42 10.47 4.76
N THR A 124 -2.17 10.89 5.00
CA THR A 124 -1.79 12.31 4.96
C THR A 124 -2.08 12.89 3.58
N PHE A 125 -1.70 12.18 2.52
CA PHE A 125 -1.98 12.60 1.16
C PHE A 125 -3.48 12.67 0.87
N TYR A 126 -4.25 11.65 1.26
CA TYR A 126 -5.69 11.58 1.05
C TYR A 126 -6.41 12.77 1.70
N LYS A 127 -6.11 13.05 2.99
CA LYS A 127 -6.67 14.20 3.71
C LYS A 127 -6.32 15.52 3.02
N ASN A 128 -5.04 15.76 2.78
CA ASN A 128 -4.54 17.04 2.28
C ASN A 128 -4.97 17.34 0.84
N ASN A 129 -5.25 16.29 0.05
CA ASN A 129 -5.64 16.42 -1.35
C ASN A 129 -7.11 16.04 -1.59
N PHE A 130 -7.94 15.91 -0.55
CA PHE A 130 -9.29 15.35 -0.71
C PHE A 130 -10.14 16.13 -1.73
N GLN A 131 -10.13 17.47 -1.67
CA GLN A 131 -10.82 18.29 -2.67
C GLN A 131 -10.28 18.08 -4.09
N LYS A 132 -8.95 17.97 -4.24
CA LYS A 132 -8.30 17.71 -5.54
C LYS A 132 -8.68 16.33 -6.07
N LEU A 133 -8.78 15.32 -5.20
CA LEU A 133 -9.26 13.98 -5.55
C LEU A 133 -10.70 14.03 -6.05
N ILE A 134 -11.60 14.75 -5.37
CA ILE A 134 -12.98 14.96 -5.84
C ILE A 134 -12.99 15.64 -7.21
N ASN A 135 -12.20 16.70 -7.40
CA ASN A 135 -12.18 17.44 -8.67
C ASN A 135 -11.71 16.56 -9.85
N ILE A 136 -10.77 15.64 -9.62
CA ILE A 136 -10.21 14.78 -10.68
C ILE A 136 -11.09 13.56 -10.93
N PHE A 137 -11.55 12.90 -9.87
CA PHE A 137 -12.20 11.59 -9.98
C PHE A 137 -13.72 11.66 -9.91
N THR A 138 -14.28 12.77 -9.42
CA THR A 138 -15.69 12.97 -9.03
C THR A 138 -16.10 12.24 -7.75
N LEU A 139 -17.08 12.79 -7.05
CA LEU A 139 -17.62 12.23 -5.80
C LEU A 139 -18.35 10.89 -6.02
N GLU A 140 -18.87 10.66 -7.22
CA GLU A 140 -19.54 9.42 -7.62
C GLU A 140 -18.57 8.28 -7.99
N ASN A 141 -17.27 8.55 -7.94
CA ASN A 141 -16.27 7.52 -8.19
C ASN A 141 -16.22 6.50 -7.06
N ARG A 142 -16.69 5.29 -7.34
CA ARG A 142 -16.68 4.17 -6.37
C ARG A 142 -15.29 3.84 -5.83
N ARG A 143 -14.22 3.97 -6.63
CA ARG A 143 -12.85 3.67 -6.15
C ARG A 143 -12.36 4.73 -5.16
N LEU A 144 -12.66 6.01 -5.42
CA LEU A 144 -12.44 7.09 -4.44
C LEU A 144 -13.25 6.83 -3.16
N GLY A 145 -14.54 6.50 -3.31
CA GLY A 145 -15.43 6.27 -2.17
C GLY A 145 -14.99 5.10 -1.28
N THR A 146 -14.39 4.04 -1.85
CA THR A 146 -14.06 2.81 -1.11
C THR A 146 -12.61 2.71 -0.65
N VAL A 147 -11.68 3.51 -1.20
CA VAL A 147 -10.25 3.44 -0.83
C VAL A 147 -10.01 3.74 0.65
N ILE A 148 -10.88 4.55 1.28
CA ILE A 148 -10.79 4.89 2.70
C ILE A 148 -10.74 3.65 3.59
N ASN A 149 -11.54 2.61 3.28
CA ASN A 149 -11.54 1.36 4.03
C ASN A 149 -10.19 0.66 4.03
N SER A 150 -9.39 0.83 2.96
CA SER A 150 -8.05 0.25 2.88
C SER A 150 -7.03 1.09 3.64
N ILE A 151 -7.11 2.42 3.52
CA ILE A 151 -6.19 3.36 4.17
C ILE A 151 -6.34 3.28 5.69
N THR A 152 -7.57 3.28 6.20
CA THR A 152 -7.85 3.37 7.63
C THR A 152 -8.02 2.01 8.32
N ARG A 153 -7.93 0.89 7.56
CA ARG A 153 -8.24 -0.47 8.03
C ARG A 153 -7.65 -0.85 9.38
N SER A 154 -6.44 -0.39 9.64
CA SER A 154 -5.62 -0.75 10.80
C SER A 154 -5.40 0.43 11.76
N PHE A 155 -6.16 1.51 11.62
CA PHE A 155 -6.21 2.55 12.65
C PHE A 155 -6.85 1.98 13.91
N GLN A 156 -6.27 2.32 15.05
CA GLN A 156 -6.61 1.71 16.34
C GLN A 156 -6.46 2.69 17.51
N ASN A 157 -6.40 3.99 17.22
CA ASN A 157 -6.30 5.02 18.25
C ASN A 157 -7.33 6.13 18.02
N GLU A 158 -7.68 6.83 19.10
CA GLU A 158 -8.71 7.87 19.11
C GLU A 158 -8.32 9.07 18.23
N SER A 159 -7.03 9.42 18.14
CA SER A 159 -6.57 10.54 17.32
C SER A 159 -6.88 10.33 15.84
N TYR A 160 -6.65 9.14 15.28
CA TYR A 160 -7.02 8.84 13.90
C TYR A 160 -8.54 8.85 13.69
N LEU A 161 -9.31 8.38 14.66
CA LEU A 161 -10.77 8.44 14.60
C LEU A 161 -11.28 9.88 14.57
N GLU A 162 -10.70 10.75 15.40
CA GLU A 162 -11.00 12.18 15.41
C GLU A 162 -10.68 12.83 14.06
N GLU A 163 -9.51 12.58 13.49
CA GLU A 163 -9.13 13.10 12.17
C GLU A 163 -10.11 12.64 11.07
N MET A 164 -10.58 11.39 11.11
CA MET A 164 -11.58 10.88 10.17
C MET A 164 -12.92 11.62 10.32
N ASN A 165 -13.38 11.80 11.55
CA ASN A 165 -14.63 12.52 11.83
C ASN A 165 -14.56 13.99 11.39
N GLN A 166 -13.43 14.66 11.65
CA GLN A 166 -13.18 16.03 11.19
C GLN A 166 -13.22 16.11 9.66
N LEU A 167 -12.51 15.21 8.95
CA LEU A 167 -12.55 15.16 7.49
C LEU A 167 -13.97 14.95 6.96
N PHE A 168 -14.73 14.02 7.53
CA PHE A 168 -16.08 13.73 7.04
C PHE A 168 -17.07 14.85 7.34
N SER A 169 -16.85 15.59 8.43
CA SER A 169 -17.64 16.78 8.76
C SER A 169 -17.35 17.95 7.81
N LEU A 170 -16.09 18.12 7.38
CA LEU A 170 -15.72 19.11 6.36
C LEU A 170 -16.31 18.78 4.98
N TYR A 171 -16.53 17.49 4.68
CA TYR A 171 -17.06 17.03 3.40
C TYR A 171 -18.30 16.14 3.59
N PRO A 172 -19.44 16.68 4.05
CA PRO A 172 -20.57 15.87 4.51
C PRO A 172 -21.22 15.04 3.38
N ASN A 173 -21.23 15.56 2.14
CA ASN A 173 -21.64 14.76 0.99
C ASN A 173 -20.53 13.77 0.62
N ALA A 174 -20.83 12.48 0.74
CA ALA A 174 -19.89 11.40 0.47
C ALA A 174 -20.12 10.70 -0.87
N GLY A 175 -21.20 11.01 -1.60
CA GLY A 175 -21.60 10.33 -2.84
C GLY A 175 -21.47 8.81 -2.73
N ALA A 176 -20.75 8.20 -3.66
CA ALA A 176 -20.46 6.77 -3.69
C ALA A 176 -19.68 6.22 -2.47
N GLY A 177 -19.10 7.10 -1.64
CA GLY A 177 -18.35 6.74 -0.43
C GLY A 177 -19.18 6.66 0.85
N THR A 178 -20.49 6.99 0.83
CA THR A 178 -21.33 7.08 2.03
C THR A 178 -21.24 5.84 2.93
N SER A 179 -21.50 4.65 2.38
CA SER A 179 -21.44 3.40 3.15
C SER A 179 -20.02 3.04 3.59
N ALA A 180 -19.02 3.34 2.77
CA ALA A 180 -17.62 3.05 3.09
C ALA A 180 -17.13 3.91 4.27
N ARG A 181 -17.50 5.19 4.34
CA ARG A 181 -17.16 6.04 5.50
C ARG A 181 -17.71 5.47 6.80
N LYS A 182 -18.97 5.01 6.80
CA LYS A 182 -19.57 4.37 7.98
C LYS A 182 -18.79 3.11 8.38
N GLN A 183 -18.54 2.22 7.43
CA GLN A 183 -17.75 1.00 7.67
C GLN A 183 -16.35 1.29 8.19
N ALA A 184 -15.69 2.33 7.67
CA ALA A 184 -14.37 2.74 8.12
C ALA A 184 -14.41 3.18 9.59
N ILE A 185 -15.39 3.99 10.00
CA ILE A 185 -15.56 4.41 11.40
C ILE A 185 -15.84 3.20 12.30
N ASP A 186 -16.79 2.35 11.91
CA ASP A 186 -17.15 1.15 12.67
C ASP A 186 -15.94 0.24 12.87
N GLN A 187 -15.13 0.03 11.82
CA GLN A 187 -13.91 -0.78 11.89
C GLN A 187 -12.86 -0.17 12.82
N VAL A 188 -12.66 1.15 12.80
CA VAL A 188 -11.69 1.82 13.67
C VAL A 188 -12.14 1.76 15.13
N ASN A 189 -13.42 1.95 15.42
CA ASN A 189 -13.98 1.76 16.76
C ASN A 189 -13.76 0.32 17.27
N MET A 190 -14.00 -0.68 16.42
CA MET A 190 -13.73 -2.08 16.77
C MET A 190 -12.25 -2.33 17.07
N ASN A 191 -11.34 -1.73 16.30
CA ASN A 191 -9.90 -1.86 16.52
C ASN A 191 -9.48 -1.19 17.85
N ILE A 192 -9.98 0.01 18.15
CA ILE A 192 -9.71 0.72 19.41
C ILE A 192 -10.14 -0.13 20.60
N GLU A 193 -11.37 -0.66 20.56
CA GLU A 193 -11.90 -1.47 21.66
C GLU A 193 -11.16 -2.80 21.80
N TRP A 194 -10.76 -3.42 20.69
CA TRP A 194 -9.95 -4.64 20.72
C TRP A 194 -8.59 -4.39 21.39
N VAL A 195 -7.90 -3.31 21.04
CA VAL A 195 -6.62 -2.94 21.65
C VAL A 195 -6.82 -2.67 23.15
N ARG A 196 -7.80 -1.83 23.51
CA ARG A 196 -8.12 -1.49 24.91
C ARG A 196 -8.41 -2.71 25.78
N SER A 197 -9.13 -3.69 25.25
CA SER A 197 -9.60 -4.86 26.02
C SER A 197 -8.63 -6.05 26.04
N ARG A 198 -7.69 -6.15 25.09
CA ARG A 198 -6.87 -7.38 24.91
C ARG A 198 -5.36 -7.18 24.83
N GLU A 199 -4.88 -5.95 24.64
CA GLU A 199 -3.45 -5.70 24.45
C GLU A 199 -2.63 -6.19 25.66
N GLN A 200 -3.01 -5.81 26.88
CA GLN A 200 -2.27 -6.19 28.08
C GLN A 200 -2.21 -7.71 28.27
N SER A 201 -3.35 -8.40 28.16
CA SER A 201 -3.41 -9.85 28.31
C SER A 201 -2.58 -10.60 27.26
N LEU A 202 -2.47 -10.06 26.04
CA LEU A 202 -1.61 -10.62 25.00
C LEU A 202 -0.13 -10.43 25.33
N LEU A 203 0.26 -9.25 25.82
CA LEU A 203 1.63 -8.98 26.24
C LEU A 203 2.05 -9.92 27.38
N ASP A 204 1.20 -10.09 28.39
CA ASP A 204 1.46 -10.99 29.53
C ASP A 204 1.64 -12.45 29.09
N ALA A 205 0.80 -12.91 28.15
CA ALA A 205 0.90 -14.25 27.59
C ALA A 205 2.19 -14.46 26.78
N LEU A 206 2.59 -13.47 25.99
CA LEU A 206 3.83 -13.52 25.20
C LEU A 206 5.08 -13.50 26.11
N GLU A 207 5.07 -12.70 27.17
CA GLU A 207 6.15 -12.71 28.17
C GLU A 207 6.28 -14.08 28.83
N THR A 208 5.16 -14.69 29.20
CA THR A 208 5.12 -16.03 29.80
C THR A 208 5.74 -17.07 28.87
N LEU A 209 5.37 -17.05 27.59
CA LEU A 209 5.92 -17.95 26.57
C LEU A 209 7.41 -17.71 26.30
N SER A 210 7.88 -16.47 26.39
CA SER A 210 9.30 -16.13 26.16
C SER A 210 10.24 -16.59 27.28
N ARG A 211 9.69 -16.90 28.46
CA ARG A 211 10.45 -17.38 29.63
C ARG A 211 10.59 -18.91 29.67
N GLN A 212 9.91 -19.63 28.77
CA GLN A 212 10.02 -21.08 28.57
C GLN A 212 11.09 -21.40 27.53
#